data_AF-E8KFG9-F1
#
_entry.id   AF-E8KFG9-F1
#
_cell.length_a   1.000
_cell.length_b   1.000
_cell.length_c   1.000
_cell.angle_alpha   90.00
_cell.angle_beta   90.00
_cell.angle_gamma   90.00
#
_symmetry.space_group_name_H-M   'P 1'
#
loop_
_entity.id
_entity.type
_entity.pdbx_description
1 polymer ?
#
loop_
_entity_poly.entity_id
_entity_poly.type
_entity_poly.pdbx_seq_one_letter_code
_entity_poly.pdbx_strand_id
1 'polypeptide(L)'
;MERNKKMSQYWKKCPSDWINQTTFEKLKFSSKNSDKANASNISALLVLLALIMLAEKDKNTGMQIIRSITYDDLMEYLNISRSSISSGIKKLSELGIINIDQSSRTNTYILEAIRPESGWCKVPILKSKSGSRYIDAISNFSLRSKLELYSLKLFFYLASRRNNLKSYSQVSYDKIEEITKIPRNDIKKHYRLCR
;
A
#
# COMPACT_ATOMS: atom_id res chain seq x y z
N MET A 1 -15.12 -4.36 24.38
CA MET A 1 -14.52 -3.07 23.97
C MET A 1 -12.99 -3.08 23.93
N GLU A 2 -12.28 -3.73 24.86
CA GLU A 2 -10.80 -3.77 24.90
C GLU A 2 -10.12 -4.36 23.66
N ARG A 3 -10.72 -5.40 23.05
CA ARG A 3 -10.15 -6.07 21.87
C ARG A 3 -10.02 -5.15 20.64
N ASN A 4 -10.93 -4.18 20.49
CA ASN A 4 -10.84 -3.16 19.44
C ASN A 4 -9.76 -2.10 19.72
N LYS A 5 -9.53 -1.77 21.01
CA LYS A 5 -8.53 -0.79 21.45
C LYS A 5 -7.09 -1.33 21.30
N LYS A 6 -6.87 -2.62 21.60
CA LYS A 6 -5.58 -3.31 21.29
C LYS A 6 -5.37 -3.50 19.79
N MET A 7 -6.43 -3.68 19.00
CA MET A 7 -6.33 -3.84 17.54
C MET A 7 -5.76 -2.59 16.86
N SER A 8 -6.21 -1.39 17.25
CA SER A 8 -5.76 -0.13 16.65
C SER A 8 -4.30 0.23 16.99
N GLN A 9 -3.71 -0.40 18.01
CA GLN A 9 -2.34 -0.12 18.44
C GLN A 9 -1.28 -0.78 17.54
N TYR A 10 -1.65 -1.88 16.87
CA TYR A 10 -0.75 -2.68 16.03
C TYR A 10 -1.23 -2.91 14.60
N TRP A 11 -2.51 -2.65 14.30
CA TRP A 11 -3.10 -2.91 12.99
C TRP A 11 -3.88 -1.71 12.47
N LYS A 12 -3.68 -1.39 11.19
CA LYS A 12 -4.51 -0.45 10.43
C LYS A 12 -5.42 -1.22 9.49
N LYS A 13 -6.59 -0.64 9.21
CA LYS A 13 -7.54 -1.18 8.23
C LYS A 13 -7.10 -0.72 6.85
N CYS A 14 -6.82 -1.65 5.96
CA CYS A 14 -6.52 -1.42 4.55
C CYS A 14 -7.73 -1.83 3.71
N PRO A 15 -8.17 -1.04 2.72
CA PRO A 15 -9.13 -1.53 1.73
C PRO A 15 -8.56 -2.73 0.97
N SER A 16 -9.37 -3.73 0.67
CA SER A 16 -8.92 -4.91 -0.08
C SER A 16 -9.48 -5.00 -1.51
N ASP A 17 -10.50 -4.22 -1.86
CA ASP A 17 -11.22 -4.37 -3.15
C ASP A 17 -10.35 -4.04 -4.37
N TRP A 18 -9.39 -3.12 -4.21
CA TRP A 18 -8.43 -2.78 -5.27
C TRP A 18 -7.46 -3.92 -5.58
N ILE A 19 -7.34 -4.93 -4.69
CA ILE A 19 -6.41 -6.05 -4.79
C ILE A 19 -7.00 -7.12 -5.71
N ASN A 20 -6.95 -6.85 -7.00
CA ASN A 20 -7.47 -7.71 -8.05
C ASN A 20 -6.50 -7.80 -9.24
N GLN A 21 -6.80 -8.74 -10.15
CA GLN A 21 -5.98 -9.05 -11.31
C GLN A 21 -5.75 -7.81 -12.20
N THR A 22 -6.80 -7.04 -12.46
CA THR A 22 -6.76 -5.88 -13.36
C THR A 22 -5.87 -4.78 -12.81
N THR A 23 -5.98 -4.46 -11.53
CA THR A 23 -5.13 -3.47 -10.87
C THR A 23 -3.66 -3.91 -10.88
N PHE A 24 -3.39 -5.18 -10.57
CA PHE A 24 -2.03 -5.68 -10.54
C PHE A 24 -1.39 -5.84 -11.92
N GLU A 25 -2.16 -6.06 -12.99
CA GLU A 25 -1.67 -5.99 -14.37
C GLU A 25 -1.21 -4.57 -14.72
N LYS A 26 -1.96 -3.55 -14.29
CA LYS A 26 -1.58 -2.13 -14.47
C LYS A 26 -0.35 -1.72 -13.62
N LEU A 27 0.02 -2.52 -12.62
CA LEU A 27 1.19 -2.39 -11.76
C LEU A 27 2.23 -3.50 -12.05
N LYS A 28 2.47 -3.80 -13.32
CA LYS A 28 3.49 -4.78 -13.72
C LYS A 28 4.90 -4.17 -13.73
N PHE A 29 5.87 -5.00 -13.40
CA PHE A 29 7.27 -4.72 -13.69
C PHE A 29 7.55 -5.07 -15.14
N SER A 30 8.26 -4.21 -15.87
CA SER A 30 8.66 -4.51 -17.24
C SER A 30 10.07 -3.99 -17.48
N SER A 31 10.96 -4.87 -17.93
CA SER A 31 12.31 -4.49 -18.35
C SER A 31 12.31 -3.65 -19.64
N LYS A 32 11.20 -3.64 -20.39
CA LYS A 32 11.02 -2.83 -21.59
C LYS A 32 10.42 -1.45 -21.30
N ASN A 33 9.85 -1.27 -20.11
CA ASN A 33 9.33 0.03 -19.70
C ASN A 33 10.48 0.92 -19.24
N SER A 34 10.29 2.23 -19.33
CA SER A 34 11.24 3.16 -18.74
C SER A 34 11.35 2.94 -17.23
N ASP A 35 12.55 3.12 -16.68
CA ASP A 35 12.80 3.04 -15.23
C ASP A 35 11.83 3.93 -14.44
N LYS A 36 11.42 5.06 -15.03
CA LYS A 36 10.42 5.97 -14.48
C LYS A 36 9.04 5.32 -14.27
N ALA A 37 8.59 4.47 -15.20
CA ALA A 37 7.31 3.78 -15.07
C ALA A 37 7.35 2.69 -13.98
N ASN A 38 8.45 1.94 -13.88
CA ASN A 38 8.64 0.95 -12.81
C ASN A 38 8.72 1.63 -11.44
N ALA A 39 9.49 2.73 -11.35
CA ALA A 39 9.59 3.54 -10.14
C ALA A 39 8.24 4.12 -9.72
N SER A 40 7.41 4.58 -10.68
CA SER A 40 6.05 5.06 -10.41
C SER A 40 5.16 3.95 -9.81
N ASN A 41 5.23 2.73 -10.34
CA ASN A 41 4.47 1.59 -9.81
C ASN A 41 4.89 1.20 -8.38
N ILE A 42 6.18 1.21 -8.08
CA ILE A 42 6.70 0.94 -6.72
C ILE A 42 6.27 2.07 -5.78
N SER A 43 6.46 3.32 -6.21
CA SER A 43 6.08 4.51 -5.45
C SER A 43 4.58 4.53 -5.14
N ALA A 44 3.73 4.12 -6.08
CA ALA A 44 2.29 4.02 -5.86
C ALA A 44 1.96 3.10 -4.67
N LEU A 45 2.55 1.92 -4.60
CA LEU A 45 2.30 0.99 -3.50
C LEU A 45 2.89 1.45 -2.16
N LEU A 46 4.05 2.11 -2.18
CA LEU A 46 4.64 2.71 -0.97
C LEU A 46 3.80 3.89 -0.45
N VAL A 47 3.39 4.79 -1.34
CA VAL A 47 2.50 5.91 -1.00
C VAL A 47 1.17 5.38 -0.46
N LEU A 48 0.58 4.36 -1.08
CA LEU A 48 -0.64 3.75 -0.57
C LEU A 48 -0.44 3.20 0.85
N LEU A 49 0.68 2.51 1.10
CA LEU A 49 1.02 2.03 2.43
C LEU A 49 1.11 3.17 3.44
N ALA A 50 1.79 4.27 3.10
CA ALA A 50 1.88 5.46 3.95
C ALA A 50 0.51 6.08 4.22
N LEU A 51 -0.30 6.28 3.19
CA LEU A 51 -1.65 6.81 3.33
C LEU A 51 -2.51 5.93 4.24
N ILE A 52 -2.40 4.60 4.15
CA ILE A 52 -3.11 3.69 5.07
C ILE A 52 -2.64 3.84 6.52
N MET A 53 -1.33 4.04 6.74
CA MET A 53 -0.80 4.24 8.09
C MET A 53 -1.27 5.56 8.70
N LEU A 54 -1.36 6.60 7.88
CA LEU A 54 -1.74 7.95 8.29
C LEU A 54 -3.26 8.19 8.26
N ALA A 55 -4.02 7.30 7.60
CA ALA A 55 -5.46 7.41 7.50
C ALA A 55 -6.15 7.40 8.87
N GLU A 56 -7.12 8.30 8.99
CA GLU A 56 -8.06 8.39 10.08
C GLU A 56 -9.46 8.10 9.57
N LYS A 57 -10.32 7.56 10.43
CA LYS A 57 -11.73 7.33 10.09
C LYS A 57 -12.50 8.63 10.29
N ASP A 58 -13.07 9.16 9.22
CA ASP A 58 -13.96 10.31 9.28
C ASP A 58 -15.25 9.94 10.03
N LYS A 59 -15.65 10.76 11.01
CA LYS A 59 -16.77 10.46 11.90
C LYS A 59 -18.12 10.53 11.19
N ASN A 60 -18.24 11.38 10.17
CA ASN A 60 -19.51 11.67 9.50
C ASN A 60 -19.76 10.69 8.36
N THR A 61 -18.74 10.46 7.55
CA THR A 61 -18.84 9.62 6.34
C THR A 61 -18.41 8.18 6.58
N GLY A 62 -17.66 7.91 7.65
CA GLY A 62 -17.07 6.60 7.92
C GLY A 62 -15.91 6.23 7.00
N MET A 63 -15.58 7.07 6.03
CA MET A 63 -14.47 6.89 5.08
C MET A 63 -13.12 7.06 5.75
N GLN A 64 -12.07 6.49 5.15
CA GLN A 64 -10.70 6.78 5.56
C GLN A 64 -10.16 7.98 4.79
N ILE A 65 -9.81 9.02 5.55
CA ILE A 65 -9.37 10.30 5.03
C ILE A 65 -8.03 10.67 5.67
N ILE A 66 -7.16 11.25 4.88
CA ILE A 66 -5.92 11.88 5.35
C ILE A 66 -6.09 13.38 5.08
N ARG A 67 -6.13 14.18 6.15
CA ARG A 67 -6.28 15.63 6.08
C ARG A 67 -4.91 16.29 6.25
N SER A 68 -4.68 17.38 5.52
CA SER A 68 -3.57 18.31 5.73
C SER A 68 -2.16 17.72 5.63
N ILE A 69 -1.97 16.63 4.88
CA ILE A 69 -0.63 16.07 4.67
C ILE A 69 0.06 16.74 3.48
N THR A 70 1.28 17.23 3.70
CA THR A 70 2.09 17.83 2.66
C THR A 70 2.93 16.79 1.91
N TYR A 71 3.48 17.19 0.78
CA TYR A 71 4.46 16.37 0.07
C TYR A 71 5.72 16.15 0.90
N ASP A 72 6.13 17.15 1.69
CA ASP A 72 7.34 17.08 2.48
C ASP A 72 7.18 16.10 3.64
N ASP A 73 5.99 16.03 4.25
CA ASP A 73 5.64 15.00 5.23
C ASP A 73 5.75 13.59 4.64
N LEU A 74 5.23 13.39 3.42
CA LEU A 74 5.31 12.10 2.73
C LEU A 74 6.76 11.75 2.34
N MET A 75 7.57 12.74 1.95
CA MET A 75 9.00 12.55 1.69
C MET A 75 9.72 12.09 2.94
N GLU A 76 9.45 12.72 4.08
CA GLU A 76 10.05 12.34 5.36
C GLU A 76 9.58 10.95 5.82
N TYR A 77 8.31 10.61 5.60
CA TYR A 77 7.74 9.33 6.00
C TYR A 77 8.26 8.14 5.18
N LEU A 78 8.48 8.35 3.88
CA LEU A 78 8.85 7.29 2.92
C LEU A 78 10.34 7.29 2.53
N ASN A 79 11.07 8.37 2.79
CA ASN A 79 12.45 8.57 2.34
C ASN A 79 12.63 8.46 0.81
N ILE A 80 11.69 9.00 0.04
CA ILE A 80 11.75 9.03 -1.43
C ILE A 80 11.52 10.45 -1.96
N SER A 81 11.89 10.69 -3.22
CA SER A 81 11.80 12.02 -3.83
C SER A 81 10.36 12.48 -4.06
N ARG A 82 10.15 13.80 -4.01
CA ARG A 82 8.86 14.45 -4.31
C ARG A 82 8.26 14.03 -5.66
N SER A 83 9.10 13.90 -6.68
CA SER A 83 8.69 13.48 -8.02
C SER A 83 8.19 12.03 -8.05
N SER A 84 8.78 11.14 -7.24
CA SER A 84 8.34 9.75 -7.09
C SER A 84 7.00 9.67 -6.37
N ILE A 85 6.83 10.47 -5.31
CA ILE A 85 5.55 10.59 -4.58
C ILE A 85 4.46 11.09 -5.51
N SER A 86 4.71 12.18 -6.24
CA SER A 86 3.75 12.75 -7.19
C SER A 86 3.34 11.74 -8.26
N SER A 87 4.32 11.00 -8.81
CA SER A 87 4.06 9.94 -9.80
C SER A 87 3.22 8.80 -9.19
N GLY A 88 3.54 8.38 -7.97
CA GLY A 88 2.80 7.36 -7.23
C GLY A 88 1.36 7.77 -6.92
N ILE A 89 1.15 8.99 -6.43
CA ILE A 89 -0.18 9.58 -6.16
C ILE A 89 -1.00 9.62 -7.46
N LYS A 90 -0.42 10.13 -8.55
CA LYS A 90 -1.09 10.17 -9.85
C LYS A 90 -1.50 8.77 -10.30
N LYS A 91 -0.60 7.79 -10.15
CA LYS A 91 -0.87 6.40 -10.51
C LYS A 91 -2.01 5.79 -9.66
N LEU A 92 -2.03 6.06 -8.36
CA LEU A 92 -3.12 5.59 -7.48
C LEU A 92 -4.47 6.21 -7.84
N SER A 93 -4.47 7.49 -8.21
CA SER A 93 -5.68 8.20 -8.67
C SER A 93 -6.19 7.63 -10.01
N GLU A 94 -5.29 7.40 -10.98
CA GLU A 94 -5.63 6.74 -12.26
C GLU A 94 -6.20 5.32 -12.08
N LEU A 95 -5.79 4.63 -11.00
CA LEU A 95 -6.29 3.31 -10.64
C LEU A 95 -7.61 3.37 -9.86
N GLY A 96 -8.10 4.56 -9.49
CA GLY A 96 -9.31 4.74 -8.69
C GLY A 96 -9.17 4.25 -7.24
N ILE A 97 -7.94 4.10 -6.74
CA ILE A 97 -7.68 3.63 -5.36
C ILE A 97 -7.82 4.79 -4.37
N ILE A 98 -7.43 6.00 -4.82
CA ILE A 98 -7.51 7.22 -4.04
C ILE A 98 -8.20 8.32 -4.84
N ASN A 99 -8.81 9.25 -4.12
CA ASN A 99 -9.27 10.53 -4.63
C ASN A 99 -8.56 11.66 -3.87
N ILE A 100 -8.37 12.79 -4.53
CA ILE A 100 -7.63 13.93 -4.01
C ILE A 100 -8.56 15.12 -4.04
N ASP A 101 -8.95 15.60 -2.86
CA ASP A 101 -9.66 16.85 -2.71
C ASP A 101 -8.64 17.98 -2.53
N GLN A 102 -8.65 18.92 -3.48
CA GLN A 102 -7.77 20.08 -3.56
C GLN A 102 -8.52 21.40 -3.27
N SER A 103 -9.74 21.32 -2.70
CA SER A 103 -10.55 22.50 -2.37
C SER A 103 -9.93 23.40 -1.30
N SER A 104 -8.98 22.88 -0.52
CA SER A 104 -8.27 23.60 0.54
C SER A 104 -6.80 23.83 0.20
N ARG A 105 -6.12 24.68 0.98
CA ARG A 105 -4.68 24.97 0.82
C ARG A 105 -3.80 23.73 0.89
N THR A 106 -4.29 22.66 1.51
CA THR A 106 -3.60 21.36 1.64
C THR A 106 -4.43 20.26 1.02
N ASN A 107 -3.78 19.30 0.36
CA ASN A 107 -4.47 18.16 -0.23
C ASN A 107 -5.10 17.29 0.86
N THR A 108 -6.34 16.89 0.63
CA THR A 108 -7.02 15.84 1.40
C THR A 108 -7.09 14.59 0.54
N TYR A 109 -6.59 13.47 1.06
CA TYR A 109 -6.59 12.19 0.34
C TYR A 109 -7.69 11.30 0.91
N ILE A 110 -8.53 10.76 0.02
CA ILE A 110 -9.65 9.88 0.36
C ILE A 110 -9.34 8.50 -0.20
N LEU A 111 -9.38 7.47 0.66
CA LEU A 111 -9.20 6.08 0.23
C LEU A 111 -10.52 5.51 -0.29
N GLU A 112 -10.79 5.69 -1.59
CA GLU A 112 -12.05 5.34 -2.28
C GLU A 112 -12.42 3.85 -2.19
N ALA A 113 -11.44 2.97 -2.01
CA ALA A 113 -11.67 1.53 -1.88
C ALA A 113 -12.26 1.12 -0.52
N ILE A 114 -12.54 2.07 0.39
CA ILE A 114 -13.22 1.83 1.67
C ILE A 114 -14.60 2.48 1.63
N ARG A 115 -15.52 1.86 0.89
CA ARG A 115 -16.95 2.09 1.10
C ARG A 115 -17.41 1.23 2.30
N PRO A 116 -18.50 1.58 2.98
CA PRO A 116 -19.04 0.74 4.06
C PRO A 116 -19.27 -0.73 3.65
N GLU A 117 -19.49 -0.95 2.36
CA GLU A 117 -19.79 -2.25 1.73
C GLU A 117 -18.55 -2.95 1.17
N SER A 118 -17.40 -2.25 1.16
CA SER A 118 -16.14 -2.76 0.64
C SER A 118 -15.43 -3.69 1.62
N GLY A 119 -14.73 -4.69 1.07
CA GLY A 119 -13.86 -5.55 1.85
C GLY A 119 -12.67 -4.77 2.43
N TRP A 120 -12.22 -5.18 3.62
CA TRP A 120 -11.00 -4.65 4.22
C TRP A 120 -10.14 -5.76 4.79
N CYS A 121 -8.84 -5.52 4.86
CA CYS A 121 -7.86 -6.39 5.49
C CYS A 121 -7.04 -5.64 6.56
N LYS A 122 -6.37 -6.42 7.42
CA LYS A 122 -5.49 -5.89 8.46
C LYS A 122 -4.07 -5.78 7.92
N VAL A 123 -3.50 -4.59 7.96
CA VAL A 123 -2.07 -4.37 7.72
C VAL A 123 -1.38 -3.99 9.04
N PRO A 124 -0.19 -4.53 9.32
CA PRO A 124 0.53 -4.18 10.54
C PRO A 124 0.94 -2.71 10.51
N ILE A 125 0.82 -2.03 11.64
CA ILE A 125 1.37 -0.69 11.79
C ILE A 125 2.88 -0.82 11.78
N LEU A 126 3.49 -0.25 10.74
CA LEU A 126 4.93 -0.18 10.64
C LEU A 126 5.37 1.08 11.41
N LYS A 127 6.11 0.88 12.50
CA LYS A 127 6.69 1.97 13.29
C LYS A 127 8.19 2.01 13.05
N SER A 128 8.78 3.20 13.14
CA SER A 128 10.22 3.32 13.35
C SER A 128 10.60 2.66 14.67
N LYS A 129 11.64 1.83 14.66
CA LYS A 129 12.23 1.26 15.87
C LYS A 129 13.10 2.26 16.61
N SER A 130 13.60 3.29 15.92
CA SER A 130 14.64 4.19 16.43
C SER A 130 14.16 5.61 16.77
N GLY A 131 12.83 5.84 16.79
CA GLY A 131 12.30 7.20 16.92
C GLY A 131 12.50 8.07 15.67
N SER A 132 12.94 7.47 14.55
CA SER A 132 12.99 8.14 13.25
C SER A 132 11.58 8.43 12.73
N ARG A 133 11.44 9.46 11.89
CA ARG A 133 10.14 9.82 11.29
C ARG A 133 9.75 8.94 10.08
N TYR A 134 10.65 8.06 9.62
CA TYR A 134 10.41 7.13 8.52
C TYR A 134 10.13 5.70 9.02
N ILE A 135 9.51 4.89 8.17
CA ILE A 135 9.34 3.45 8.44
C ILE A 135 10.62 2.69 8.03
N ASP A 136 11.34 2.13 9.01
CA ASP A 136 12.58 1.36 8.78
C ASP A 136 12.42 0.20 7.76
N ALA A 137 11.22 -0.40 7.71
CA ALA A 137 10.94 -1.52 6.80
C ALA A 137 10.94 -1.12 5.31
N ILE A 138 10.78 0.18 5.00
CA ILE A 138 10.68 0.69 3.62
C ILE A 138 11.72 1.77 3.29
N SER A 139 12.54 2.18 4.25
CA SER A 139 13.54 3.25 4.06
C SER A 139 14.63 2.93 3.05
N ASN A 140 14.84 1.64 2.74
CA ASN A 140 15.89 1.14 1.85
C ASN A 140 15.39 0.82 0.42
N PHE A 141 14.18 1.24 0.05
CA PHE A 141 13.65 1.02 -1.30
C PHE A 141 14.35 1.93 -2.32
N SER A 142 14.95 1.32 -3.34
CA SER A 142 15.63 1.98 -4.46
C SER A 142 14.70 2.44 -5.58
N LEU A 143 13.44 1.99 -5.58
CA LEU A 143 12.43 2.20 -6.61
C LEU A 143 12.78 1.67 -8.00
N ARG A 144 13.80 0.81 -8.10
CA ARG A 144 14.30 0.27 -9.38
C ARG A 144 14.23 -1.25 -9.44
N SER A 145 13.95 -1.90 -8.31
CA SER A 145 14.04 -3.34 -8.24
C SER A 145 12.70 -4.02 -8.51
N LYS A 146 12.73 -5.02 -9.39
CA LYS A 146 11.64 -6.00 -9.54
C LYS A 146 11.28 -6.63 -8.19
N LEU A 147 12.30 -6.85 -7.36
CA LEU A 147 12.18 -7.42 -6.03
C LEU A 147 11.24 -6.59 -5.14
N GLU A 148 11.39 -5.28 -5.16
CA GLU A 148 10.59 -4.33 -4.37
C GLU A 148 9.12 -4.35 -4.78
N LEU A 149 8.85 -4.20 -6.09
CA LEU A 149 7.48 -4.17 -6.60
C LEU A 149 6.72 -5.45 -6.26
N TYR A 150 7.34 -6.59 -6.52
CA TYR A 150 6.71 -7.90 -6.31
C TYR A 150 6.51 -8.19 -4.82
N SER A 151 7.45 -7.77 -3.97
CA SER A 151 7.29 -7.92 -2.51
C SER A 151 6.11 -7.08 -2.00
N LEU A 152 5.94 -5.84 -2.47
CA LEU A 152 4.79 -5.01 -2.11
C LEU A 152 3.46 -5.61 -2.60
N LYS A 153 3.40 -6.08 -3.85
CA LYS A 153 2.21 -6.75 -4.39
C LYS A 153 1.85 -7.99 -3.57
N LEU A 154 2.84 -8.81 -3.25
CA LEU A 154 2.66 -10.02 -2.46
C LEU A 154 2.22 -9.69 -1.02
N PHE A 155 2.81 -8.68 -0.40
CA PHE A 155 2.42 -8.18 0.92
C PHE A 155 0.94 -7.81 0.97
N PHE A 156 0.47 -6.94 0.07
CA PHE A 156 -0.93 -6.54 0.04
C PHE A 156 -1.86 -7.72 -0.27
N TYR A 157 -1.49 -8.56 -1.23
CA TYR A 157 -2.28 -9.74 -1.57
C TYR A 157 -2.42 -10.72 -0.40
N LEU A 158 -1.32 -11.06 0.27
CA LEU A 158 -1.34 -11.95 1.43
C LEU A 158 -2.13 -11.35 2.61
N ALA A 159 -2.02 -10.04 2.82
CA ALA A 159 -2.84 -9.32 3.81
C ALA A 159 -4.34 -9.45 3.49
N SER A 160 -4.72 -9.31 2.21
CA SER A 160 -6.11 -9.44 1.75
C SER A 160 -6.71 -10.84 1.94
N ARG A 161 -5.88 -11.89 1.88
CA ARG A 161 -6.31 -13.30 2.00
C ARG A 161 -6.20 -13.85 3.41
N ARG A 162 -5.67 -13.07 4.34
CA ARG A 162 -5.46 -13.53 5.71
C ARG A 162 -6.80 -13.83 6.38
N ASN A 163 -6.95 -15.05 6.86
CA ASN A 163 -8.12 -15.46 7.63
C ASN A 163 -8.10 -14.78 9.01
N ASN A 164 -9.27 -14.35 9.49
CA ASN A 164 -9.42 -13.74 10.81
C ASN A 164 -9.12 -14.69 11.99
N LEU A 165 -9.25 -16.01 11.79
CA LEU A 165 -9.06 -17.04 12.81
C LEU A 165 -7.67 -17.68 12.79
N LYS A 166 -6.95 -17.61 11.66
CA LYS A 166 -5.65 -18.26 11.48
C LYS A 166 -4.52 -17.23 11.52
N SER A 167 -3.36 -17.64 12.03
CA SER A 167 -2.13 -16.82 12.04
C SER A 167 -1.45 -16.73 10.67
N TYR A 168 -1.91 -17.52 9.68
CA TYR A 168 -1.32 -17.63 8.35
C TYR A 168 -2.37 -17.44 7.24
N SER A 169 -1.89 -17.03 6.06
CA SER A 169 -2.68 -17.01 4.82
C SER A 169 -2.37 -18.28 4.03
N GLN A 170 -3.40 -19.00 3.60
CA GLN A 170 -3.25 -20.21 2.77
C GLN A 170 -3.64 -19.87 1.34
N VAL A 171 -2.66 -19.80 0.44
CA VAL A 171 -2.88 -19.50 -0.97
C VAL A 171 -1.94 -20.34 -1.83
N SER A 172 -2.42 -20.90 -2.94
CA SER A 172 -1.59 -21.61 -3.90
C SER A 172 -0.73 -20.65 -4.71
N TYR A 173 0.42 -21.12 -5.19
CA TYR A 173 1.27 -20.32 -6.09
C TYR A 173 0.55 -19.94 -7.37
N ASP A 174 -0.31 -20.80 -7.90
CA ASP A 174 -1.09 -20.52 -9.11
C ASP A 174 -2.05 -19.35 -8.89
N LYS A 175 -2.71 -19.28 -7.72
CA LYS A 175 -3.62 -18.16 -7.41
C LYS A 175 -2.85 -16.86 -7.16
N ILE A 176 -1.65 -16.94 -6.57
CA ILE A 176 -0.77 -15.78 -6.42
C ILE A 176 -0.38 -15.25 -7.81
N GLU A 177 0.08 -16.11 -8.71
CA GLU A 177 0.47 -15.71 -10.07
C GLU A 177 -0.72 -15.15 -10.86
N GLU A 178 -1.88 -15.81 -10.82
CA GLU A 178 -3.10 -15.38 -11.50
C GLU A 178 -3.50 -13.96 -11.12
N ILE A 179 -3.55 -13.66 -9.82
CA ILE A 179 -4.01 -12.36 -9.30
C ILE A 179 -2.89 -11.32 -9.32
N THR A 180 -1.72 -11.64 -8.78
CA THR A 180 -0.64 -10.65 -8.61
C THR A 180 0.19 -10.44 -9.87
N LYS A 181 0.08 -11.32 -10.86
CA LYS A 181 0.92 -11.32 -12.07
C LYS A 181 2.41 -11.42 -11.78
N ILE A 182 2.77 -12.01 -10.65
CA ILE A 182 4.14 -12.37 -10.30
C ILE A 182 4.40 -13.77 -10.85
N PRO A 183 5.40 -13.96 -11.73
CA PRO A 183 5.74 -15.29 -12.23
C PRO A 183 6.03 -16.27 -11.11
N ARG A 184 5.56 -17.52 -11.22
CA ARG A 184 5.69 -18.54 -10.17
C ARG A 184 7.12 -18.70 -9.63
N ASN A 185 8.11 -18.67 -10.54
CA ASN A 185 9.53 -18.82 -10.21
C ASN A 185 10.09 -17.66 -9.36
N ASP A 186 9.43 -16.50 -9.40
CA ASP A 186 9.82 -15.34 -8.61
C ASP A 186 9.18 -15.37 -7.22
N ILE A 187 7.97 -15.93 -7.03
CA ILE A 187 7.24 -15.87 -5.76
C ILE A 187 8.11 -16.29 -4.55
N LYS A 188 8.83 -17.41 -4.65
CA LYS A 188 9.68 -17.93 -3.56
C LYS A 188 10.82 -16.97 -3.17
N LYS A 189 11.39 -16.26 -4.15
CA LYS A 189 12.49 -15.31 -3.93
C LYS A 189 12.01 -14.07 -3.17
N HIS A 190 10.78 -13.64 -3.45
CA HIS A 190 10.22 -12.37 -2.98
C HIS A 190 9.50 -12.48 -1.63
N TYR A 191 9.08 -13.69 -1.25
CA TYR A 191 8.49 -13.95 0.06
C TYR A 191 9.42 -13.60 1.24
N ARG A 192 10.75 -13.62 1.05
CA ARG A 192 11.73 -13.31 2.11
C ARG A 192 11.66 -11.87 2.63
N LEU A 193 11.23 -10.92 1.80
CA LEU A 193 11.08 -9.51 2.21
C LEU A 193 9.73 -9.20 2.86
N CYS A 194 8.79 -10.14 2.82
CA CYS A 194 7.47 -10.00 3.43
C CYS A 194 7.39 -10.53 4.87
N ARG A 195 8.51 -11.04 5.42
CA ARG A 195 8.61 -11.59 6.79
C ARG A 195 9.04 -10.53 7.79
#